data_AF-A0A1S3IX41-F1
#
_entry.id   AF-A0A1S3IX41-F1
#
_cell.length_a   1.000
_cell.length_b   1.000
_cell.length_c   1.000
_cell.angle_alpha   90.00
_cell.angle_beta   90.00
_cell.angle_gamma   90.00
#
_symmetry.space_group_name_H-M   'P 1'
#
loop_
_entity.id
_entity.type
_entity.pdbx_description
1 polymer ?
#
loop_
_entity_poly.entity_id
_entity_poly.type
_entity_poly.pdbx_seq_one_letter_code
_entity_poly.pdbx_strand_id
1 'polypeptide(L)'
;MGVMAQTWAQLQQTAQVEKVIVNYYMICNDTLSTIRFGQVGSDENISLQSREMHAYSWRSHKKQQVLQVCLEGKNMKWCDPFEIEKPGTVIRTIDHKGHKVTFLIKVKVISGLQRQVGCLLHAIWSSFGLSNYLQYFQ
;
A
#
# COMPACT_ATOMS: atom_id res chain seq x y z
N MET A 1 -34.28 -32.28 -15.39
CA MET A 1 -34.06 -31.35 -14.25
C MET A 1 -32.82 -31.68 -13.39
N GLY A 2 -31.88 -32.54 -13.83
CA GLY A 2 -30.80 -33.07 -12.96
C GLY A 2 -29.39 -32.49 -13.17
N VAL A 3 -29.16 -31.72 -14.24
CA VAL A 3 -27.79 -31.33 -14.61
C VAL A 3 -27.28 -30.16 -13.75
N MET A 4 -28.14 -29.20 -13.40
CA MET A 4 -27.74 -27.98 -12.67
C MET A 4 -27.28 -28.24 -11.22
N ALA A 5 -27.88 -29.22 -10.52
CA ALA A 5 -27.51 -29.55 -9.15
C ALA A 5 -26.13 -30.23 -9.07
N GLN A 6 -25.81 -31.05 -10.08
CA GLN A 6 -24.51 -31.74 -10.17
C GLN A 6 -23.39 -30.74 -10.47
N THR A 7 -23.63 -29.76 -11.35
CA THR A 7 -22.64 -28.71 -11.66
C THR A 7 -22.31 -27.85 -10.44
N TRP A 8 -23.30 -27.53 -9.60
CA TRP A 8 -23.09 -26.78 -8.35
C TRP A 8 -22.26 -27.54 -7.32
N ALA A 9 -22.53 -28.84 -7.14
CA ALA A 9 -21.75 -29.68 -6.24
C ALA A 9 -20.29 -29.85 -6.72
N GLN A 10 -20.08 -29.94 -8.04
CA GLN A 10 -18.75 -30.04 -8.65
C GLN A 10 -17.94 -28.74 -8.49
N LEU A 11 -18.60 -27.57 -8.59
CA LEU A 11 -18.00 -26.26 -8.32
C LEU A 11 -17.60 -26.11 -6.84
N GLN A 12 -18.38 -26.66 -5.90
CA GLN A 12 -18.02 -26.66 -4.48
C GLN A 12 -16.84 -27.59 -4.17
N GLN A 13 -16.67 -28.69 -4.90
CA GLN A 13 -15.51 -29.58 -4.77
C GLN A 13 -14.23 -28.96 -5.33
N THR A 14 -14.29 -28.13 -6.37
CA THR A 14 -13.14 -27.34 -6.87
C THR A 14 -12.87 -26.07 -6.06
N ALA A 15 -13.84 -25.57 -5.28
CA ALA A 15 -13.70 -24.42 -4.38
C ALA A 15 -12.98 -24.71 -3.05
N GLN A 16 -12.38 -25.90 -2.89
CA GLN A 16 -11.72 -26.32 -1.65
C GLN A 16 -10.38 -25.63 -1.36
N VAL A 17 -9.80 -24.82 -2.26
CA VAL A 17 -8.45 -24.26 -2.04
C VAL A 17 -8.31 -22.82 -2.53
N GLU A 18 -9.11 -21.90 -1.98
CA GLU A 18 -8.64 -20.52 -1.75
C GLU A 18 -9.58 -19.88 -0.75
N LYS A 19 -9.26 -19.96 0.54
CA LYS A 19 -9.96 -19.15 1.55
C LYS A 19 -9.55 -17.70 1.29
N VAL A 20 -10.32 -17.00 0.46
CA VAL A 20 -10.12 -15.56 0.19
C VAL A 20 -10.41 -14.81 1.48
N ILE A 21 -9.35 -14.51 2.24
CA ILE A 21 -9.45 -13.60 3.38
C ILE A 21 -9.51 -12.20 2.79
N VAL A 22 -10.69 -11.59 2.82
CA VAL A 22 -10.90 -10.21 2.39
C VAL A 22 -10.33 -9.30 3.48
N ASN A 23 -9.09 -8.85 3.29
CA ASN A 23 -8.51 -7.78 4.08
C ASN A 23 -8.88 -6.43 3.44
N TYR A 24 -9.32 -5.49 4.28
CA TYR A 24 -9.60 -4.11 3.90
C TYR A 24 -8.44 -3.22 4.33
N TYR A 25 -7.77 -2.60 3.37
CA TYR A 25 -6.69 -1.66 3.64
C TYR A 25 -7.21 -0.23 3.51
N MET A 26 -6.88 0.63 4.46
CA MET A 26 -7.06 2.07 4.32
C MET A 26 -5.70 2.69 4.06
N ILE A 27 -5.49 3.16 2.84
CA ILE A 27 -4.27 3.89 2.47
C ILE A 27 -4.50 5.36 2.82
N CYS A 28 -3.68 5.93 3.68
CA CYS A 28 -3.78 7.32 4.15
C CYS A 28 -2.59 8.12 3.65
N ASN A 29 -2.84 9.27 3.03
CA ASN A 29 -1.82 10.22 2.62
C ASN A 29 -1.66 11.32 3.67
N ASP A 30 -0.76 11.13 4.63
CA ASP A 30 -0.44 12.15 5.63
C ASP A 30 0.62 13.15 5.15
N THR A 31 0.91 13.16 3.85
CA THR A 31 1.85 14.08 3.23
C THR A 31 1.16 15.35 2.78
N LEU A 32 1.93 16.41 2.50
CA LEU A 32 1.44 17.68 1.93
C LEU A 32 1.42 17.68 0.39
N SER A 33 1.54 16.52 -0.24
CA SER A 33 1.59 16.38 -1.69
C SER A 33 0.70 15.23 -2.13
N THR A 34 0.25 15.27 -3.38
CA THR A 34 -0.49 14.14 -3.95
C THR A 34 0.48 12.99 -4.19
N ILE A 35 0.12 11.81 -3.70
CA ILE A 35 0.88 10.58 -3.92
C ILE A 35 0.12 9.70 -4.89
N ARG A 36 0.84 8.79 -5.53
CA ARG A 36 0.23 7.67 -6.26
C ARG A 36 0.70 6.36 -5.69
N PHE A 37 -0.18 5.36 -5.70
CA PHE A 37 0.15 4.02 -5.25
C PHE A 37 -0.50 2.95 -6.13
N GLY A 38 0.03 1.73 -6.04
CA GLY A 38 -0.52 0.57 -6.74
C GLY A 38 0.19 -0.72 -6.40
N GLN A 39 -0.47 -1.85 -6.66
CA GLN A 39 0.10 -3.19 -6.52
C GLN A 39 1.20 -3.42 -7.56
N VAL A 40 2.34 -3.91 -7.10
CA VAL A 40 3.46 -4.22 -7.99
C VAL A 40 3.08 -5.32 -8.98
N GLY A 41 3.51 -5.15 -10.23
CA GLY A 41 3.20 -6.06 -11.32
C GLY A 41 1.78 -5.89 -11.85
N SER A 42 0.98 -4.95 -11.34
CA SER A 42 -0.29 -4.53 -11.94
C SER A 42 -0.16 -3.19 -12.67
N ASP A 43 -1.20 -2.82 -13.40
CA ASP A 43 -1.42 -1.51 -14.02
C ASP A 43 -2.09 -0.51 -13.07
N GLU A 44 -2.16 -0.81 -11.77
CA GLU A 44 -2.70 0.12 -10.77
C GLU A 44 -1.85 1.38 -10.63
N ASN A 45 -2.52 2.53 -10.73
CA ASN A 45 -1.91 3.84 -10.55
C ASN A 45 -2.95 4.81 -9.97
N ILE A 46 -3.26 4.64 -8.68
CA ILE A 46 -4.30 5.37 -7.97
C ILE A 46 -3.69 6.66 -7.42
N SER A 47 -4.27 7.81 -7.74
CA SER A 47 -3.90 9.11 -7.16
C SER A 47 -4.65 9.33 -5.85
N LEU A 48 -3.94 9.80 -4.83
CA LEU A 48 -4.47 10.10 -3.50
C LEU A 48 -4.01 11.49 -3.07
N GLN A 49 -4.95 12.42 -2.90
CA GLN A 49 -4.62 13.80 -2.56
C GLN A 49 -4.07 13.92 -1.14
N SER A 50 -3.46 15.06 -0.87
CA SER A 50 -2.94 15.37 0.47
C SER A 50 -4.05 15.28 1.52
N ARG A 51 -3.76 14.62 2.65
CA ARG A 51 -4.67 14.43 3.79
C ARG A 51 -5.92 13.61 3.48
N GLU A 52 -5.94 12.86 2.38
CA GLU A 52 -7.03 11.96 2.03
C GLU A 52 -6.72 10.50 2.37
N MET A 53 -7.77 9.69 2.39
CA MET A 53 -7.70 8.24 2.57
C MET A 53 -8.44 7.51 1.45
N HIS A 54 -7.97 6.32 1.12
CA HIS A 54 -8.55 5.45 0.10
C HIS A 54 -8.76 4.04 0.66
N ALA A 55 -9.99 3.53 0.54
CA ALA A 55 -10.27 2.13 0.81
C ALA A 55 -9.74 1.27 -0.34
N TYR A 56 -8.83 0.36 -0.03
CA TYR A 56 -8.09 -0.44 -0.98
C TYR A 56 -8.27 -1.93 -0.71
N SER A 57 -8.30 -2.71 -1.78
CA SER A 57 -8.22 -4.16 -1.80
C SER A 57 -7.29 -4.57 -2.93
N TRP A 58 -6.54 -5.66 -2.75
CA TRP A 58 -5.68 -6.19 -3.81
C TRP A 58 -6.48 -6.48 -5.08
N ARG A 59 -6.01 -5.99 -6.23
CA ARG A 59 -6.61 -6.31 -7.53
C ARG A 59 -6.39 -7.75 -7.95
N SER A 60 -5.28 -8.36 -7.51
CA SER A 60 -5.05 -9.78 -7.75
C SER A 60 -4.31 -10.45 -6.60
N HIS A 61 -4.87 -11.57 -6.11
CA HIS A 61 -4.19 -12.46 -5.17
C HIS A 61 -3.14 -13.37 -5.83
N LYS A 62 -3.10 -13.42 -7.18
CA LYS A 62 -2.09 -14.19 -7.94
C LYS A 62 -0.74 -13.47 -8.05
N LYS A 63 -0.72 -12.15 -7.80
CA LYS A 63 0.48 -11.31 -7.81
C LYS A 63 0.95 -11.07 -6.39
N GLN A 64 2.21 -10.65 -6.24
CA GLN A 64 2.75 -10.28 -4.94
C GLN A 64 1.88 -9.18 -4.30
N GLN A 65 1.54 -9.37 -3.03
CA GLN A 65 0.76 -8.44 -2.22
C GLN A 65 1.68 -7.37 -1.62
N VAL A 66 2.34 -6.65 -2.53
CA VAL A 66 3.25 -5.55 -2.19
C VAL A 66 2.82 -4.31 -2.95
N LEU A 67 2.89 -3.17 -2.26
CA LEU A 67 2.60 -1.87 -2.83
C LEU A 67 3.89 -1.15 -3.20
N GLN A 68 3.74 -0.22 -4.14
CA GLN A 68 4.71 0.82 -4.43
C GLN A 68 3.99 2.17 -4.35
N VAL A 69 4.72 3.20 -3.92
CA VAL A 69 4.22 4.57 -3.82
C VAL A 69 5.17 5.52 -4.54
N CYS A 70 4.65 6.58 -5.12
CA CYS A 70 5.44 7.67 -5.67
C CYS A 70 4.79 9.03 -5.40
N LEU A 71 5.58 10.10 -5.59
CA LEU A 71 5.05 11.45 -5.67
C LEU A 71 4.46 11.71 -7.06
N GLU A 72 3.29 12.34 -7.10
CA GLU A 72 2.69 12.79 -8.35
C GLU A 72 3.55 13.89 -9.00
N GLY A 73 3.81 13.78 -10.30
CA GLY A 73 4.61 14.75 -11.06
C GLY A 73 4.94 14.30 -12.48
N LYS A 74 5.71 15.11 -13.24
CA LYS A 74 6.09 14.79 -14.63
C LYS A 74 7.00 13.56 -14.76
N ASN A 75 7.90 13.34 -13.81
CA ASN A 75 8.84 12.22 -13.79
C ASN A 75 8.56 11.35 -12.56
N MET A 76 7.41 10.66 -12.55
CA MET A 76 7.03 9.77 -11.44
C MET A 76 8.00 8.60 -11.38
N LYS A 77 8.63 8.43 -10.21
CA LYS A 77 9.46 7.27 -9.90
C LYS A 77 8.87 6.56 -8.71
N TRP A 78 8.50 5.30 -8.92
CA TRP A 78 8.10 4.40 -7.85
C TRP A 78 9.24 4.22 -6.86
N CYS A 79 8.91 4.15 -5.58
CA CYS A 79 9.83 3.68 -4.57
C CYS A 79 10.00 2.16 -4.64
N ASP A 80 10.99 1.62 -3.91
CA ASP A 80 11.11 0.17 -3.77
C ASP A 80 9.83 -0.43 -3.15
N PRO A 81 9.37 -1.60 -3.62
CA PRO A 81 8.19 -2.27 -3.10
C PRO A 81 8.20 -2.49 -1.58
N PHE A 82 7.02 -2.56 -0.97
CA PHE A 82 6.86 -2.85 0.45
C PHE A 82 5.62 -3.72 0.74
N GLU A 83 5.74 -4.58 1.75
CA GLU A 83 4.64 -5.39 2.28
C GLU A 83 3.73 -4.55 3.19
N ILE A 84 2.42 -4.79 3.14
CA ILE A 84 1.43 -4.15 4.04
C ILE A 84 0.67 -5.15 4.91
N GLU A 85 1.06 -6.42 4.87
CA GLU A 85 0.45 -7.48 5.70
C GLU A 85 0.89 -7.40 7.16
N LYS A 86 2.19 -7.14 7.37
CA LYS A 86 2.80 -7.11 8.68
C LYS A 86 2.73 -5.69 9.25
N PRO A 87 2.31 -5.51 10.51
CA PRO A 87 2.41 -4.22 11.17
C PRO A 87 3.87 -3.79 11.29
N GLY A 88 4.11 -2.48 11.24
CA GLY A 88 5.46 -1.93 11.37
C GLY A 88 5.62 -0.63 10.60
N THR A 89 6.86 -0.15 10.56
CA THR A 89 7.23 1.04 9.79
C THR A 89 8.30 0.68 8.77
N VAL A 90 8.05 1.04 7.52
CA VAL A 90 8.95 0.81 6.39
C VAL A 90 9.40 2.15 5.84
N ILE A 91 10.70 2.27 5.57
CA ILE A 91 11.29 3.48 4.99
C ILE A 91 11.59 3.22 3.52
N ARG A 92 11.20 4.16 2.66
CA ARG A 92 11.46 4.10 1.22
C ARG A 92 11.92 5.46 0.72
N THR A 93 12.97 5.50 -0.09
CA THR A 93 13.53 6.76 -0.60
C THR A 93 13.39 6.82 -2.11
N ILE A 94 13.02 7.98 -2.63
CA ILE A 94 12.97 8.26 -4.07
C ILE A 94 13.75 9.53 -4.38
N ASP A 95 14.27 9.61 -5.61
CA ASP A 95 14.76 10.87 -6.16
C ASP A 95 13.62 11.61 -6.82
N HIS A 96 13.26 12.77 -6.28
CA HIS A 96 12.23 13.65 -6.83
C HIS A 96 12.82 15.04 -7.10
N LYS A 97 12.80 15.45 -8.37
CA LYS A 97 13.32 16.77 -8.81
C LYS A 97 14.76 17.06 -8.34
N GLY A 98 15.62 16.04 -8.29
CA GLY A 98 17.02 16.17 -7.82
C GLY A 98 17.20 16.15 -6.30
N HIS A 99 16.12 16.01 -5.53
CA HIS A 99 16.17 15.86 -4.07
C HIS A 99 15.82 14.43 -3.66
N LYS A 100 16.50 13.91 -2.65
CA LYS A 100 16.13 12.65 -2.01
C LYS A 100 14.97 12.88 -1.05
N VAL A 101 13.86 12.23 -1.35
CA VAL A 101 12.63 12.30 -0.57
C VAL A 101 12.37 10.92 0.02
N THR A 102 12.13 10.87 1.33
CA THR A 102 11.92 9.64 2.05
C THR A 102 10.46 9.51 2.47
N PHE A 103 9.80 8.43 2.05
CA PHE A 103 8.55 7.96 2.58
C PHE A 103 8.78 7.18 3.87
N LEU A 104 8.04 7.55 4.92
CA LEU A 104 7.87 6.76 6.12
C LEU A 104 6.48 6.14 6.06
N ILE A 105 6.42 4.83 5.87
CA ILE A 105 5.18 4.09 5.66
C ILE A 105 4.87 3.31 6.93
N LYS A 106 3.81 3.66 7.63
CA LYS A 106 3.38 3.00 8.87
C LYS A 106 2.18 2.10 8.60
N VAL A 107 2.33 0.81 8.83
CA VAL A 107 1.28 -0.20 8.75
C VAL A 107 0.78 -0.50 10.16
N LYS A 108 -0.50 -0.24 10.41
CA LYS A 108 -1.18 -0.50 11.69
C LYS A 108 -2.33 -1.46 11.47
N VAL A 109 -2.41 -2.51 12.28
CA VAL A 109 -3.59 -3.38 12.34
C VAL A 109 -4.64 -2.67 13.19
N ILE A 110 -5.84 -2.48 12.64
CA ILE A 110 -7.00 -1.92 13.36
C ILE A 110 -7.86 -3.04 13.90
N SER A 111 -8.10 -4.07 13.08
CA SER A 111 -8.86 -5.27 13.45
C SER A 111 -8.30 -6.48 12.70
N GLY A 112 -8.84 -7.67 12.95
CA GLY A 112 -8.42 -8.88 12.24
C GLY A 112 -8.56 -8.82 10.72
N LEU A 113 -9.43 -7.94 10.20
CA LEU A 113 -9.70 -7.76 8.77
C LEU A 113 -9.24 -6.39 8.23
N GLN A 114 -8.99 -5.41 9.10
CA GLN A 114 -8.72 -4.04 8.69
C GLN A 114 -7.32 -3.59 9.08
N ARG A 115 -6.61 -3.03 8.10
CA ARG A 115 -5.28 -2.44 8.27
C ARG A 115 -5.27 -1.01 7.75
N GLN A 116 -4.51 -0.15 8.40
CA GLN A 116 -4.25 1.21 7.95
C GLN A 116 -2.79 1.33 7.51
N VAL A 117 -2.56 1.95 6.37
CA VAL A 117 -1.25 2.23 5.80
C VAL A 117 -1.11 3.75 5.68
N GLY A 118 -0.39 4.36 6.62
CA GLY A 118 -0.11 5.80 6.62
C GLY A 118 1.19 6.12 5.89
N CYS A 119 1.11 6.98 4.88
CA CYS A 119 2.26 7.46 4.12
C CYS A 119 2.62 8.88 4.59
N LEU A 120 3.84 9.05 5.11
CA LEU A 120 4.41 10.33 5.51
C LEU A 120 5.62 10.66 4.65
N LEU A 121 5.86 11.95 4.42
CA LEU A 121 7.04 12.43 3.70
C LEU A 121 8.01 13.11 4.67
N HIS A 122 9.28 12.73 4.53
CA HIS A 122 10.39 13.44 5.12
C HIS A 122 11.38 13.81 4.01
N ALA A 123 11.57 15.10 3.78
CA ALA A 123 12.59 15.60 2.87
C ALA A 123 13.91 15.72 3.64
N ILE A 124 14.94 14.99 3.23
CA ILE A 124 16.29 15.23 3.73
C ILE A 124 16.83 16.42 2.94
N TRP A 125 16.71 17.61 3.52
CA TRP A 125 17.50 18.75 3.06
C TRP A 125 18.96 18.41 3.38
N SER A 126 19.84 18.46 2.39
CA SER A 126 21.25 18.04 2.51
C SER A 126 22.11 18.95 3.39
N SER A 127 21.50 19.66 4.35
CA SER A 127 22.16 20.53 5.32
C SER A 127 21.30 20.49 6.61
N PHE A 128 21.89 20.03 7.71
CA PHE A 128 21.33 19.93 9.09
C PHE A 128 20.72 18.59 9.55
N GLY A 129 21.57 17.80 10.21
CA GLY A 129 21.33 17.24 11.56
C GLY A 129 20.10 16.36 11.78
N LEU A 130 20.25 15.05 11.52
CA LEU A 130 19.30 14.02 11.96
C LEU A 130 19.50 13.72 13.45
N SER A 131 18.59 14.16 14.32
CA SER A 131 18.50 13.57 15.67
C SER A 131 17.12 13.63 16.36
N ASN A 132 16.23 14.57 16.05
CA ASN A 132 15.11 14.85 16.98
C ASN A 132 13.70 14.34 16.60
N TYR A 133 13.49 13.68 15.46
CA TYR A 133 12.11 13.33 15.03
C TYR A 133 11.68 11.87 15.28
N LEU A 134 12.60 10.98 15.65
CA LEU A 134 12.24 9.59 15.96
C LEU A 134 11.51 9.42 17.30
N GLN A 135 11.48 10.45 18.16
CA GLN A 135 10.80 10.39 19.46
C GLN A 135 9.27 10.64 19.41
N TYR A 136 8.72 11.09 18.28
CA TYR A 136 7.27 11.37 18.18
C TYR A 136 6.42 10.20 17.64
N PHE A 137 7.01 9.02 17.47
CA PHE A 137 6.35 7.88 16.80
C PHE A 137 6.35 6.56 17.59
N GLN A 138 6.55 6.59 18.92
CA GLN A 138 6.17 5.48 19.80
C GLN A 138 4.68 5.53 20.15
#